data_AF-A0A930X804-F1
#
_entry.id   AF-A0A930X804-F1
#
_cell.length_a   1.000
_cell.length_b   1.000
_cell.length_c   1.000
_cell.angle_alpha   90.00
_cell.angle_beta   90.00
_cell.angle_gamma   90.00
#
_symmetry.space_group_name_H-M   'P 1'
#
loop_
_entity.id
_entity.type
_entity.pdbx_description
1 polymer ?
#
loop_
_entity_poly.entity_id
_entity_poly.type
_entity_poly.pdbx_seq_one_letter_code
_entity_poly.pdbx_strand_id
1 'polypeptide(L)' 'MSRIAKDKSREERIEDDIVVDGYGKEERAMGWYYYLQDNLLGHTILPDS' A
#
# COMPACT_ATOMS: atom_id res chain seq x y z
N MET A 1 -9.95 -18.87 8.27
CA MET A 1 -9.87 -18.95 6.80
C MET A 1 -10.32 -17.62 6.22
N SER A 2 -9.62 -17.12 5.19
CA SER A 2 -9.95 -15.83 4.55
C SER A 2 -11.40 -15.83 4.05
N ARG A 3 -12.14 -14.76 4.36
CA ARG A 3 -13.53 -14.54 3.88
C ARG A 3 -13.56 -14.02 2.44
N ILE A 4 -12.39 -13.68 1.88
CA ILE A 4 -12.21 -13.02 0.59
C ILE A 4 -11.40 -13.94 -0.32
N ALA A 5 -11.83 -14.05 -1.58
CA ALA A 5 -11.10 -14.77 -2.61
C ALA A 5 -9.69 -14.16 -2.78
N LYS A 6 -8.69 -15.02 -2.97
CA LYS A 6 -7.34 -14.55 -3.28
C LYS A 6 -7.35 -13.86 -4.63
N ASP A 7 -6.81 -12.66 -4.66
CA ASP A 7 -6.61 -11.87 -5.87
C ASP A 7 -5.11 -11.74 -6.06
N LYS A 8 -4.58 -12.43 -7.07
CA LYS A 8 -3.15 -12.47 -7.36
C LYS A 8 -2.60 -11.08 -7.68
N SER A 9 -3.35 -10.28 -8.43
CA SER A 9 -2.92 -8.92 -8.78
C SER A 9 -2.92 -7.98 -7.57
N ARG A 10 -3.77 -8.24 -6.57
CA ARG A 10 -3.72 -7.53 -5.29
C ARG A 10 -2.52 -7.97 -4.45
N GLU A 11 -2.25 -9.27 -4.41
CA GLU A 11 -1.11 -9.83 -3.66
C GLU A 11 0.23 -9.37 -4.25
N GLU A 12 0.38 -9.43 -5.58
CA GLU A 12 1.56 -8.91 -6.31
C GLU A 12 1.79 -7.43 -6.00
N ARG A 13 0.75 -6.57 -6.08
CA ARG A 13 0.90 -5.15 -5.73
C ARG A 13 1.32 -4.92 -4.27
N ILE A 14 0.85 -5.76 -3.35
CA ILE A 14 1.25 -5.62 -1.94
C ILE A 14 2.74 -5.95 -1.77
N GLU A 15 3.24 -6.98 -2.45
CA GLU A 15 4.64 -7.41 -2.35
C GLU A 15 5.59 -6.51 -3.14
N ASP A 16 5.21 -6.14 -4.37
CA ASP A 16 6.07 -5.46 -5.34
C ASP A 16 5.95 -3.92 -5.33
N ASP A 17 4.90 -3.35 -4.71
CA ASP A 17 4.73 -1.87 -4.64
C ASP A 17 4.63 -1.35 -3.20
N ILE A 18 3.97 -2.07 -2.28
CA ILE A 18 3.66 -1.56 -0.93
C ILE A 18 4.70 -2.00 0.10
N VAL A 19 5.18 -3.23 0.03
CA VAL A 19 6.04 -3.85 1.06
C VAL A 19 7.40 -4.27 0.49
N VAL A 20 7.82 -3.66 -0.63
CA VAL A 20 9.11 -3.91 -1.29
C VAL A 20 10.23 -3.83 -0.28
N ASP A 21 10.97 -4.94 -0.13
CA ASP A 21 12.10 -5.09 0.79
C ASP A 21 11.79 -4.73 2.26
N GLY A 22 10.51 -4.74 2.65
CA GLY A 22 10.08 -4.64 4.04
C GLY A 22 10.26 -5.97 4.76
N TYR A 23 11.49 -6.25 5.20
CA TYR A 23 11.84 -7.45 5.96
C TYR A 23 11.35 -7.36 7.42
N GLY A 24 11.25 -6.14 7.97
CA GLY A 24 10.76 -5.85 9.32
C GLY A 24 9.31 -5.38 9.37
N LYS A 25 8.61 -5.61 10.49
CA LYS A 25 7.19 -5.25 10.67
C LYS A 25 6.95 -3.74 10.55
N GLU A 26 7.92 -2.96 10.98
CA GLU A 26 7.93 -1.50 10.99
C GLU A 26 7.99 -0.95 9.55
N GLU A 27 8.84 -1.54 8.71
CA GLU A 27 8.99 -1.17 7.30
C GLU A 27 7.70 -1.45 6.53
N ARG A 28 7.05 -2.61 6.77
CA ARG A 28 5.75 -2.92 6.17
C ARG A 28 4.69 -1.89 6.57
N ALA A 29 4.67 -1.47 7.83
CA ALA A 29 3.71 -0.47 8.31
C ALA A 29 3.93 0.89 7.64
N MET A 30 5.19 1.31 7.44
CA MET A 30 5.51 2.54 6.71
C MET A 30 5.11 2.46 5.23
N GLY A 31 5.35 1.33 4.57
CA GLY A 31 4.93 1.11 3.19
C GLY A 31 3.42 1.25 3.00
N TRP A 32 2.62 0.67 3.89
CA TRP A 32 1.17 0.87 3.92
C TRP A 32 0.78 2.33 4.19
N TYR A 33 1.47 3.01 5.11
CA TYR A 33 1.20 4.41 5.44
C TYR A 33 1.39 5.31 4.21
N TYR A 34 2.51 5.18 3.49
CA TYR A 34 2.77 5.97 2.28
C TYR A 34 1.82 5.61 1.14
N TYR A 35 1.59 4.30 0.91
CA TYR A 35 0.66 3.88 -0.13
C TYR A 35 -0.76 4.42 0.12
N LEU A 36 -1.25 4.34 1.35
CA LEU A 36 -2.57 4.89 1.71
C LEU A 36 -2.58 6.42 1.66
N GLN A 37 -1.51 7.08 2.08
CA GLN A 37 -1.38 8.53 1.93
C GLN A 37 -1.47 8.94 0.47
N ASP A 38 -0.72 8.33 -0.43
CA ASP A 38 -0.74 8.71 -1.86
C ASP A 38 -2.08 8.38 -2.51
N ASN A 39 -2.68 7.24 -2.19
CA ASN A 39 -3.94 6.80 -2.82
C ASN A 39 -5.19 7.47 -2.22
N LEU A 40 -5.17 7.86 -0.93
CA LEU A 40 -6.32 8.50 -0.27
C LEU A 40 -6.18 10.02 -0.21
N LEU A 41 -4.96 10.53 0.00
CA LEU A 41 -4.68 11.97 0.16
C LEU A 41 -4.16 12.63 -1.11
N GLY A 42 -3.66 11.87 -2.09
CA GLY A 42 -3.21 12.39 -3.39
C GLY A 42 -4.30 13.11 -4.19
N HIS A 43 -5.58 12.89 -3.86
CA HIS A 43 -6.70 13.63 -4.48
C HIS A 43 -7.16 14.86 -3.68
N THR A 44 -6.69 15.05 -2.45
CA THR A 44 -7.17 16.11 -1.54
C THR A 44 -6.15 17.18 -1.16
N ILE A 45 -4.85 17.01 -1.48
CA ILE A 45 -3.79 17.96 -1.04
C ILE A 45 -2.94 18.52 -2.21
N LEU A 46 -3.55 18.73 -3.37
CA LEU A 46 -3.05 19.70 -4.34
C LEU A 46 -4.17 20.69 -4.68
N PRO A 47 -4.28 21.84 -3.99
CA PRO A 47 -4.73 23.03 -4.67
C PRO A 47 -3.64 23.41 -5.68
N ASP A 48 -4.02 23.60 -6.94
CA ASP A 48 -3.18 24.07 -8.05
C ASP A 48 -2.02 24.95 -7.57
N SER A 49 -0.80 24.50 -7.87
CA SER A 49 0.41 25.33 -7.81
C SER A 49 0.71 25.86 -9.20
#